data_AF-A0YVR5-F1
#
_entry.id   AF-A0YVR5-F1
#
_cell.length_a   1.000
_cell.length_b   1.000
_cell.length_c   1.000
_cell.angle_alpha   90.00
_cell.angle_beta   90.00
_cell.angle_gamma   90.00
#
_symmetry.space_group_name_H-M   'P 1'
#
loop_
_entity.id
_entity.type
_entity.pdbx_description
1 polymer ?
#
loop_
_entity_poly.entity_id
_entity_poly.type
_entity_poly.pdbx_seq_one_letter_code
_entity_poly.pdbx_strand_id
1 'polypeptide(L)' 'MSITSPIAITLILYAALAGAYLLVVPAAVYAYLNSRWYVASSFERAFMYFLMFFFLPGMIVLAPFLNFRPKPRQIES' A
#
# COMPACT_ATOMS: atom_id res chain seq x y z
N MET A 1 -13.37 -15.18 27.70
CA MET A 1 -12.01 -15.34 27.16
C MET A 1 -11.22 -14.09 27.54
N SER A 2 -10.14 -14.21 28.31
CA SER A 2 -9.37 -13.06 28.81
C SER A 2 -8.36 -12.57 27.77
N ILE A 3 -8.25 -11.26 27.58
CA ILE A 3 -7.33 -10.61 26.63
C ILE A 3 -5.85 -10.82 26.97
N THR A 4 -5.54 -11.18 28.21
CA THR A 4 -4.18 -11.54 28.67
C THR A 4 -3.79 -12.97 28.31
N SER A 5 -4.70 -13.78 27.75
CA SER A 5 -4.37 -15.13 27.32
C SER A 5 -3.41 -15.09 26.13
N PRO A 6 -2.43 -16.01 26.05
CA PRO A 6 -1.49 -16.07 24.93
C PRO A 6 -2.21 -16.13 23.57
N ILE A 7 -3.30 -16.90 23.48
CA ILE A 7 -4.12 -17.03 22.28
C ILE A 7 -4.71 -15.68 21.86
N ALA A 8 -5.28 -14.91 22.80
CA ALA A 8 -5.86 -13.61 22.49
C ALA A 8 -4.81 -12.61 21.99
N ILE A 9 -3.64 -12.58 22.64
CA ILE A 9 -2.51 -11.71 22.22
C ILE A 9 -2.03 -12.10 20.83
N THR A 10 -1.85 -13.40 20.56
CA THR A 10 -1.42 -13.90 19.26
C THR A 10 -2.42 -13.52 18.15
N LEU A 11 -3.73 -13.65 18.40
CA LEU A 11 -4.75 -13.28 17.42
C LEU A 11 -4.72 -11.78 17.11
N ILE A 12 -4.61 -10.93 18.13
CA ILE A 12 -4.52 -9.47 17.95
C ILE A 12 -3.27 -9.12 17.15
N LEU A 13 -2.13 -9.75 17.46
CA LEU A 13 -0.88 -9.54 16.74
C LEU A 13 -1.02 -9.91 15.26
N TYR A 14 -1.53 -11.09 14.94
CA TYR A 14 -1.71 -11.50 13.55
C TYR A 14 -2.76 -10.65 12.82
N ALA A 15 -3.83 -10.22 13.49
CA ALA A 15 -4.80 -9.30 12.91
C ALA A 15 -4.16 -7.94 12.60
N ALA A 16 -3.32 -7.41 13.49
CA ALA A 16 -2.60 -6.16 13.27
C ALA A 16 -1.58 -6.30 12.12
N LEU A 17 -0.81 -7.39 12.07
CA LEU A 17 0.14 -7.65 10.99
C LEU A 17 -0.58 -7.83 9.65
N ALA A 18 -1.71 -8.56 9.62
CA ALA A 18 -2.51 -8.73 8.43
C ALA A 18 -3.12 -7.40 7.95
N GLY A 19 -3.65 -6.58 8.88
CA GLY A 19 -4.16 -5.24 8.57
C GLY A 19 -3.08 -4.31 8.02
N ALA A 20 -1.88 -4.35 8.61
CA ALA A 20 -0.74 -3.59 8.11
C ALA A 20 -0.32 -4.05 6.70
N TYR A 21 -0.24 -5.36 6.47
CA TYR A 21 0.18 -5.95 5.21
C TYR A 21 -0.86 -5.77 4.07
N LEU A 22 -2.15 -5.83 4.37
CA LEU A 22 -3.22 -5.76 3.36
C LEU A 22 -3.74 -4.35 3.09
N LEU A 23 -3.65 -3.43 4.06
CA LEU A 23 -4.24 -2.09 3.93
C LEU A 23 -3.20 -0.98 4.07
N VAL A 24 -2.46 -0.93 5.18
CA VAL A 24 -1.61 0.23 5.52
C VAL A 24 -0.41 0.33 4.58
N VAL A 25 0.36 -0.75 4.44
CA VAL A 25 1.57 -0.75 3.60
C VAL A 25 1.22 -0.62 2.11
N PRO A 26 0.22 -1.34 1.55
CA PRO A 26 -0.20 -1.15 0.16
C PRO A 26 -0.64 0.29 -0.15
N ALA A 27 -1.37 0.95 0.76
CA ALA A 27 -1.75 2.35 0.58
C ALA A 27 -0.52 3.28 0.52
N ALA A 28 0.47 3.05 1.40
CA ALA A 28 1.74 3.79 1.37
C ALA A 28 2.53 3.53 0.08
N VAL A 29 2.54 2.29 -0.40
CA VAL A 29 3.18 1.90 -1.68
C VAL A 29 2.49 2.63 -2.83
N TYR A 30 1.16 2.68 -2.90
CA TYR A 30 0.44 3.46 -3.91
C TYR A 30 0.82 4.94 -3.91
N ALA A 31 0.92 5.57 -2.72
CA ALA A 31 1.35 6.95 -2.60
C ALA A 31 2.79 7.16 -3.08
N TYR A 32 3.69 6.24 -2.72
CA TYR A 32 5.08 6.26 -3.15
C TYR A 32 5.21 6.13 -4.67
N LEU A 33 4.54 5.15 -5.28
CA LEU A 33 4.54 4.97 -6.74
C LEU A 33 3.99 6.21 -7.43
N ASN A 34 2.83 6.71 -7.02
CA ASN A 34 2.21 7.89 -7.65
C ASN A 34 3.10 9.14 -7.57
N SER A 35 3.84 9.33 -6.47
CA SER A 35 4.70 10.49 -6.28
C SER A 35 5.97 10.49 -7.13
N ARG A 36 6.57 9.32 -7.40
CA ARG A 36 7.89 9.24 -8.02
C ARG A 36 7.95 8.45 -9.34
N TRP A 37 6.83 7.95 -9.85
CA TRP A 37 6.79 7.09 -11.04
C TRP A 37 7.60 7.62 -12.23
N TYR A 38 7.49 8.92 -12.52
CA TYR A 38 8.12 9.55 -13.69
C TYR A 38 9.58 10.00 -13.46
N VAL A 39 10.06 10.01 -12.20
CA VAL A 39 11.38 10.52 -11.82
C VAL A 39 12.29 9.48 -11.17
N ALA A 40 11.80 8.24 -10.99
CA ALA A 40 12.52 7.17 -10.31
C ALA A 40 13.76 6.70 -11.10
N SER A 41 14.86 6.44 -10.39
CA SER A 41 16.05 5.80 -10.96
C SER A 41 15.81 4.33 -11.33
N SER A 42 16.71 3.71 -12.11
CA SER A 42 16.57 2.29 -12.51
C SER A 42 16.50 1.33 -11.31
N PHE A 43 17.34 1.55 -10.30
CA PHE A 43 17.35 0.73 -9.09
C PHE A 43 16.10 0.97 -8.25
N GLU A 44 15.70 2.24 -8.09
CA GLU A 44 14.47 2.60 -7.38
C GLU A 44 13.23 1.98 -8.03
N ARG A 45 13.16 1.99 -9.36
CA ARG A 45 12.03 1.40 -10.09
C ARG A 45 11.98 -0.12 -9.95
N ALA A 46 13.13 -0.80 -9.90
CA ALA A 46 13.17 -2.23 -9.58
C ALA A 46 12.64 -2.51 -8.16
N PHE A 47 13.02 -1.68 -7.18
CA PHE A 47 12.50 -1.78 -5.82
C PHE A 47 10.99 -1.49 -5.72
N MET A 48 10.48 -0.52 -6.48
CA MET A 48 9.04 -0.26 -6.60
C MET A 48 8.27 -1.49 -7.11
N TYR A 49 8.80 -2.17 -8.14
CA TYR A 49 8.18 -3.41 -8.63
C TYR A 49 8.22 -4.52 -7.58
N PHE A 50 9.35 -4.69 -6.88
CA PHE A 50 9.45 -5.63 -5.78
C PHE A 50 8.37 -5.38 -4.72
N LEU A 51 8.18 -4.14 -4.29
CA LEU A 51 7.14 -3.79 -3.31
C LEU A 51 5.73 -4.09 -3.85
N MET A 52 5.46 -3.78 -5.12
CA MET A 52 4.18 -4.06 -5.74
C MET A 52 3.87 -5.56 -5.78
N PHE A 53 4.86 -6.42 -6.07
CA PHE A 53 4.68 -7.87 -6.08
C PHE A 53 4.62 -8.47 -4.67
N PHE A 54 5.44 -7.97 -3.74
CA PHE A 54 5.46 -8.46 -2.37
C PHE A 54 4.16 -8.15 -1.63
N PHE A 55 3.51 -7.01 -1.92
CA PHE A 55 2.23 -6.61 -1.34
C PHE A 55 1.05 -6.73 -2.31
N LEU A 56 1.21 -7.48 -3.41
CA LEU A 56 0.21 -7.66 -4.47
C LEU A 56 -1.22 -7.94 -3.96
N PRO A 57 -1.46 -8.87 -3.00
CA PRO A 57 -2.82 -9.13 -2.54
C PRO A 57 -3.48 -7.88 -1.95
N GLY A 58 -2.75 -7.08 -1.17
CA GLY A 58 -3.26 -5.83 -0.60
C GLY A 58 -3.46 -4.74 -1.67
N MET A 59 -2.59 -4.70 -2.68
CA MET A 59 -2.76 -3.78 -3.81
C MET A 59 -4.07 -4.04 -4.55
N ILE A 60 -4.41 -5.31 -4.83
CA ILE A 60 -5.67 -5.69 -5.50
C ILE A 60 -6.89 -5.29 -4.66
N VAL A 61 -6.83 -5.44 -3.33
CA VAL A 61 -7.92 -5.05 -2.43
C VAL A 61 -8.21 -3.54 -2.50
N LEU A 62 -7.16 -2.71 -2.57
CA LEU A 62 -7.31 -1.26 -2.61
C LEU A 62 -7.56 -0.69 -4.02
N ALA A 63 -7.17 -1.42 -5.07
CA ALA A 63 -7.27 -0.99 -6.46
C ALA A 63 -8.61 -0.38 -6.89
N PRO A 64 -9.80 -0.92 -6.55
CA PRO A 64 -11.07 -0.34 -6.99
C PRO A 64 -11.41 1.00 -6.32
N PHE A 65 -10.76 1.35 -5.20
CA PHE A 65 -11.05 2.56 -4.43
C PHE A 65 -10.15 3.75 -4.77
N LEU A 66 -9.01 3.51 -5.41
CA LEU A 66 -7.99 4.52 -5.66
C LEU A 66 -8.04 4.99 -7.12
N ASN A 67 -8.14 6.30 -7.33
CA ASN A 67 -8.14 6.91 -8.66
C ASN A 67 -6.99 7.92 -8.78
N PHE A 68 -5.94 7.54 -9.49
CA PHE A 68 -4.75 8.39 -9.73
C PHE A 68 -4.79 9.09 -11.09
N ARG A 69 -5.99 9.37 -11.61
CA ARG A 69 -6.14 10.16 -12.84
C ARG A 69 -5.49 11.54 -12.65
N PRO A 70 -4.65 11.99 -13.60
CA PRO A 70 -4.13 13.36 -13.58
C PRO A 70 -5.28 14.37 -13.51
N LYS A 71 -5.12 15.39 -12.66
CA LYS A 71 -6.10 16.47 -12.57
C LYS A 71 -6.09 17.29 -13.86
N PRO A 72 -7.25 17.79 -14.31
CA PRO A 72 -7.33 18.62 -15.50
C PRO A 72 -6.46 19.87 -15.34
N ARG A 73 -5.72 20.22 -16.39
CA ARG A 73 -4.90 21.43 -16.43
C ARG A 73 -5.84 22.64 -16.48
N GLN A 74 -5.60 23.64 -15.62
CA GLN A 74 -6.24 24.95 -15.75
C GLN A 74 -5.64 25.63 -16.99
N ILE A 75 -6.49 26.08 -17.90
CA ILE A 75 -6.10 26.86 -19.07
C ILE A 75 -6.49 28.30 -18.75
N GLU A 76 -5.50 29.15 -18.45
CA GLU A 76 -5.73 30.60 -18.41
C GLU A 76 -5.99 31.09 -19.83
N SER A 77 -7.07 31.84 -19.99
CA SER A 77 -7.50 32.50 -21.23
C SER A 77 -6.78 33.81 -21.43
#